data_AF-A0A9P4YGC5-F1
#
_entry.id   AF-A0A9P4YGC5-F1
#
_cell.length_a   1.000
_cell.length_b   1.000
_cell.length_c   1.000
_cell.angle_alpha   90.00
_cell.angle_beta   90.00
_cell.angle_gamma   90.00
#
_symmetry.space_group_name_H-M   'P 1'
#
loop_
_entity.id
_entity.type
_entity.pdbx_description
1 polymer ?
#
loop_
_entity_poly.entity_id
_entity_poly.type
_entity_poly.pdbx_seq_one_letter_code
_entity_poly.pdbx_strand_id
1 'polypeptide(L)'
;MVPYTMEDGCHIPAGNWIAIPQLALMRDDKIWPNGKEFQGFRFVDEQGDASESRFTHPSHEFPFWGSIKHACPARFYVSVVIKMVLSHLLLDYEFKLENPTAAPFLTFGKVRVPSPFMTLLVRKRSTGLRV
;
A
#
# COMPACT_ATOMS: atom_id res chain seq x y z
N MET A 1 5.94 8.43 -29.26
CA MET A 1 5.82 9.36 -28.11
C MET A 1 6.18 10.75 -28.60
N VAL A 2 5.36 11.76 -28.30
CA VAL A 2 5.63 13.16 -28.70
C VAL A 2 6.27 13.91 -27.53
N PRO A 3 7.11 14.94 -27.79
CA PRO A 3 7.60 15.78 -26.72
C PRO A 3 6.45 16.53 -26.03
N TYR A 4 6.63 16.87 -24.76
CA TYR A 4 5.62 17.57 -23.96
C TYR A 4 6.28 18.69 -23.15
N THR A 5 5.67 19.87 -23.13
CA THR A 5 6.09 20.98 -22.28
C THR A 5 5.00 21.25 -21.25
N MET A 6 5.37 21.21 -19.97
CA MET A 6 4.48 21.53 -18.85
C MET A 6 4.21 23.04 -18.77
N GLU A 7 3.17 23.43 -18.04
CA GLU A 7 2.79 24.85 -17.84
C GLU A 7 3.89 25.67 -17.14
N ASP A 8 4.75 25.01 -16.35
CA ASP A 8 5.91 25.62 -15.68
C ASP A 8 7.15 25.76 -16.60
N GLY A 9 7.03 25.38 -17.87
CA GLY A 9 8.12 25.43 -18.86
C GLY A 9 9.03 24.20 -18.88
N CYS A 10 8.79 23.19 -18.03
CA CYS A 10 9.56 21.95 -18.06
C CYS A 10 9.31 21.18 -19.38
N HIS A 11 10.36 21.02 -20.19
CA HIS A 11 10.30 20.32 -21.47
C HIS A 11 10.77 18.86 -21.34
N ILE A 12 9.92 17.94 -21.77
CA ILE A 12 10.17 16.50 -21.78
C ILE A 12 10.39 16.05 -23.23
N PRO A 13 11.62 15.69 -23.61
CA PRO A 13 11.91 15.18 -24.95
C PRO A 13 11.22 13.84 -25.24
N ALA A 14 10.95 13.58 -26.51
CA ALA A 14 10.42 12.29 -26.95
C ALA A 14 11.35 11.12 -26.56
N GLY A 15 10.76 9.98 -26.20
CA GLY A 15 11.50 8.78 -25.80
C GLY A 15 11.80 8.66 -24.30
N ASN A 16 11.54 9.71 -23.52
CA ASN A 16 11.66 9.67 -22.07
C ASN A 16 10.51 8.91 -21.40
N TRP A 17 10.79 8.34 -20.23
CA TRP A 17 9.81 7.66 -19.40
C TRP A 17 9.35 8.59 -18.28
N ILE A 18 8.03 8.76 -18.14
CA ILE A 18 7.43 9.53 -17.04
C ILE A 18 6.91 8.53 -16.00
N ALA A 19 7.23 8.76 -14.74
CA ALA A 19 6.80 7.91 -13.63
C ALA A 19 6.16 8.74 -12.52
N ILE A 20 5.18 8.14 -11.84
CA ILE A 20 4.57 8.71 -10.64
C ILE A 20 5.45 8.32 -9.44
N PRO A 21 5.92 9.27 -8.62
CA PRO A 21 6.78 8.99 -7.47
C PRO A 21 5.96 8.45 -6.28
N GLN A 22 5.26 7.31 -6.47
CA GLN A 22 4.30 6.74 -5.52
C GLN A 22 4.88 6.61 -4.11
N LEU A 23 6.11 6.11 -3.99
CA LEU A 23 6.75 5.91 -2.68
C LEU A 23 6.97 7.24 -1.93
N ALA A 24 7.43 8.27 -2.64
CA ALA A 24 7.70 9.57 -2.05
C ALA A 24 6.39 10.22 -1.61
N LEU A 25 5.37 10.17 -2.47
CA LEU A 25 4.06 10.77 -2.21
C LEU A 25 3.33 10.12 -1.02
N MET A 26 3.32 8.78 -0.96
CA MET A 26 2.70 8.04 0.14
C MET A 26 3.46 8.12 1.47
N ARG A 27 4.61 8.81 1.50
CA ARG A 27 5.46 9.02 2.69
C ARG A 27 5.78 10.50 2.92
N ASP A 28 5.14 11.40 2.18
CA ASP A 28 5.33 12.83 2.35
C ASP A 28 4.60 13.29 3.61
N ASP A 29 5.35 13.80 4.58
CA ASP A 29 4.82 14.27 5.87
C ASP A 29 3.89 15.49 5.71
N LYS A 30 3.95 16.20 4.56
CA LYS A 30 3.04 17.31 4.23
C LYS A 30 1.63 16.83 3.85
N ILE A 31 1.52 15.61 3.31
CA ILE A 31 0.25 15.00 2.89
C ILE A 31 -0.23 14.05 3.99
N TRP A 32 0.69 13.26 4.54
CA TRP A 32 0.42 12.22 5.53
C TRP A 32 1.25 12.51 6.78
N PRO A 33 0.69 13.11 7.85
CA PRO A 33 1.44 13.36 9.09
C PRO A 33 2.06 12.06 9.63
N ASN A 34 3.36 12.05 9.95
CA ASN A 34 4.11 10.82 10.27
C ASN A 34 4.05 9.77 9.13
N GLY A 35 4.20 10.19 7.87
CA GLY A 35 4.01 9.37 6.67
C GLY A 35 5.03 8.24 6.54
N LYS A 36 6.14 8.34 7.27
CA LYS A 36 7.16 7.30 7.34
C LYS A 36 6.81 6.16 8.28
N GLU A 37 5.87 6.39 9.20
CA GLU A 37 5.44 5.47 10.24
C GLU A 37 4.14 4.75 9.87
N PHE A 38 3.98 3.54 10.42
CA PHE A 38 2.73 2.79 10.28
C PHE A 38 1.67 3.33 11.25
N GLN A 39 0.62 3.93 10.70
CA GLN A 39 -0.50 4.49 11.44
C GLN A 39 -1.78 3.71 11.08
N GLY A 40 -2.11 2.67 11.86
CA GLY A 40 -3.18 1.72 11.54
C GLY A 40 -4.58 2.34 11.42
N PHE A 41 -4.83 3.43 12.12
CA PHE A 41 -6.11 4.14 12.13
C PHE A 41 -6.12 5.43 11.29
N ARG A 42 -5.07 5.71 10.50
CA ARG A 42 -4.95 6.96 9.70
C ARG A 42 -6.16 7.24 8.81
N PHE A 43 -6.84 6.19 8.36
CA PHE A 43 -7.96 6.27 7.43
C PHE A 43 -9.32 5.98 8.07
N VAL A 44 -9.37 5.91 9.40
CA VAL A 44 -10.60 5.76 10.18
C VAL A 44 -10.99 7.15 10.68
N ASP A 45 -12.28 7.50 10.57
CA ASP A 45 -12.76 8.78 11.09
C ASP A 45 -12.85 8.77 12.63
N GLU A 46 -12.98 9.95 13.23
CA GLU A 46 -13.04 10.09 14.70
C GLU A 46 -14.31 9.52 15.31
N GLN A 47 -15.39 9.41 14.50
CA GLN A 47 -16.64 8.79 14.93
C GLN A 47 -16.56 7.26 14.92
N GLY A 48 -15.49 6.68 14.36
CA GLY A 48 -15.36 5.25 14.13
C GLY A 48 -16.34 4.73 13.07
N ASP A 49 -17.03 5.63 12.38
CA ASP A 49 -17.88 5.27 11.28
C ASP A 49 -16.98 4.93 10.11
N ALA A 50 -17.14 3.75 9.53
CA ALA A 50 -16.44 3.38 8.32
C ALA A 50 -17.07 4.10 7.11
N SER A 51 -17.41 5.40 7.25
CA SER A 51 -18.14 6.16 6.24
C SER A 51 -17.28 6.21 4.98
N GLU A 52 -17.68 5.38 4.01
CA GLU A 52 -17.05 5.15 2.72
C GLU A 52 -15.56 4.75 2.79
N SER A 53 -15.27 3.44 2.81
CA SER A 53 -13.90 2.92 2.69
C SER A 53 -13.22 3.48 1.42
N ARG A 54 -12.35 4.47 1.58
CA ARG A 54 -11.56 5.08 0.48
C ARG A 54 -10.47 4.15 -0.04
N PHE A 55 -10.38 2.92 0.45
CA PHE A 55 -9.30 2.00 0.10
C PHE A 55 -9.24 1.75 -1.40
N THR A 56 -10.36 1.66 -2.10
CA THR A 56 -10.42 1.46 -3.57
C THR A 56 -10.46 2.76 -4.38
N HIS A 57 -10.49 3.91 -3.73
CA HIS A 57 -10.62 5.19 -4.43
C HIS A 57 -9.26 5.62 -5.01
N PRO A 58 -9.16 5.90 -6.32
CA PRO A 58 -7.94 6.46 -6.90
C PRO A 58 -7.89 7.95 -6.60
N SER A 59 -6.78 8.44 -6.06
CA SER A 59 -6.56 9.88 -5.90
C SER A 59 -5.14 10.26 -6.31
N HIS A 60 -4.92 11.56 -6.53
CA HIS A 60 -3.58 12.05 -6.79
C HIS A 60 -2.63 11.75 -5.63
N GLU A 61 -3.10 11.88 -4.39
CA GLU A 61 -2.34 11.66 -3.15
C GLU A 61 -2.16 10.17 -2.81
N PHE A 62 -3.05 9.30 -3.31
CA PHE A 62 -3.03 7.85 -3.12
C PHE A 62 -3.05 7.11 -4.48
N PRO A 63 -1.94 7.14 -5.25
CA PRO A 63 -1.89 6.57 -6.59
C PRO A 63 -1.66 5.05 -6.61
N PHE A 64 -1.93 4.34 -5.49
CA PHE A 64 -1.67 2.90 -5.36
C PHE A 64 -2.39 2.06 -6.42
N TRP A 65 -3.61 2.46 -6.77
CA TRP A 65 -4.40 1.80 -7.81
C TRP A 65 -4.10 2.32 -9.21
N GLY A 66 -3.07 3.16 -9.41
CA GLY A 66 -2.82 3.86 -10.67
C GLY A 66 -3.45 5.24 -10.71
N SER A 67 -3.47 5.86 -11.89
CA SER A 67 -3.99 7.22 -12.07
C SER A 67 -5.52 7.23 -12.04
N ILE A 68 -6.12 8.41 -11.82
CA ILE A 68 -7.58 8.58 -11.80
C ILE A 68 -8.22 8.09 -13.11
N LYS A 69 -7.57 8.33 -14.25
CA LYS A 69 -8.06 7.92 -15.58
C LYS A 69 -7.78 6.46 -15.91
N HIS A 70 -6.73 5.87 -15.33
CA HIS A 70 -6.28 4.51 -15.64
C HIS A 70 -6.09 3.70 -14.36
N ALA A 71 -7.10 3.74 -13.50
CA ALA A 71 -7.07 3.00 -12.26
C ALA A 71 -7.24 1.50 -12.53
N CYS A 72 -6.60 0.68 -11.68
CA CYS A 72 -6.62 -0.76 -11.74
C CYS A 72 -8.08 -1.26 -11.62
N PRO A 73 -8.61 -1.94 -12.65
CA PRO A 73 -9.99 -2.41 -12.63
C PRO A 73 -10.22 -3.47 -11.54
N ALA A 74 -9.18 -4.22 -11.17
CA ALA A 74 -9.25 -5.27 -10.17
C ALA A 74 -9.24 -4.76 -8.72
N ARG A 75 -9.13 -3.44 -8.47
CA ARG A 75 -9.04 -2.87 -7.11
C ARG A 75 -10.16 -3.31 -6.18
N PHE A 76 -11.38 -3.42 -6.68
CA PHE A 76 -12.55 -3.85 -5.92
C PHE A 76 -12.42 -5.31 -5.49
N TYR A 77 -12.12 -6.20 -6.44
CA TYR A 77 -11.89 -7.62 -6.16
C TYR A 77 -10.73 -7.83 -5.19
N VAL A 78 -9.56 -7.25 -5.48
CA VAL A 78 -8.36 -7.38 -4.63
C VAL A 78 -8.64 -6.87 -3.22
N SER A 79 -9.40 -5.77 -3.08
CA SER A 79 -9.75 -5.24 -1.76
C SER A 79 -10.58 -6.19 -0.90
N VAL A 80 -11.47 -6.96 -1.51
CA VAL A 80 -12.27 -7.97 -0.80
C VAL A 80 -11.39 -9.16 -0.44
N VAL A 81 -10.61 -9.66 -1.40
CA VAL A 81 -9.74 -10.83 -1.19
C VAL A 81 -8.70 -10.55 -0.11
N ILE A 82 -8.06 -9.39 -0.12
CA ILE A 82 -7.03 -9.07 0.89
C ILE A 82 -7.62 -8.94 2.29
N LYS A 83 -8.85 -8.41 2.41
CA LYS A 83 -9.58 -8.39 3.68
C LYS A 83 -9.87 -9.80 4.17
N MET A 84 -10.35 -10.69 3.31
CA MET A 84 -10.60 -12.10 3.66
C MET A 84 -9.33 -12.82 4.11
N VAL A 85 -8.23 -12.66 3.37
CA VAL A 85 -6.93 -13.24 3.73
C VAL A 85 -6.46 -12.70 5.08
N LEU A 86 -6.48 -11.39 5.28
CA LEU A 86 -6.07 -10.78 6.55
C LEU A 86 -6.96 -11.23 7.72
N SER A 87 -8.28 -11.28 7.54
CA SER A 87 -9.20 -11.79 8.56
C SER A 87 -8.88 -13.22 8.96
N HIS A 88 -8.63 -14.11 7.99
CA HIS A 88 -8.23 -15.48 8.27
C HIS A 88 -6.89 -15.56 9.03
N LEU A 89 -5.89 -14.80 8.58
CA LEU A 89 -4.58 -14.76 9.24
C LEU A 89 -4.68 -14.24 10.68
N LEU A 90 -5.44 -13.17 10.91
CA LEU A 90 -5.58 -12.56 12.24
C LEU A 90 -6.38 -13.43 13.22
N LEU A 91 -7.43 -14.10 12.73
CA LEU A 91 -8.30 -14.95 13.56
C LEU A 91 -7.67 -16.29 13.90
N ASP A 92 -6.96 -16.92 12.95
CA ASP A 92 -6.52 -18.31 13.08
C ASP A 92 -5.03 -18.45 13.38
N TYR A 93 -4.23 -17.39 13.25
CA TYR A 93 -2.77 -17.47 13.38
C TYR A 93 -2.18 -16.39 14.27
N GLU A 94 -0.97 -16.69 14.74
CA GLU A 94 -0.06 -15.79 15.45
C GLU A 94 1.26 -15.71 14.69
N PHE A 95 1.83 -14.51 14.67
CA PHE A 95 3.03 -14.19 13.91
C PHE A 95 4.09 -13.62 14.84
N LYS A 96 5.34 -14.04 14.62
CA LYS A 96 6.52 -13.44 15.26
C LYS A 96 7.63 -13.34 14.22
N LEU A 97 8.35 -12.23 14.19
CA LEU A 97 9.58 -12.15 13.42
C LEU A 97 10.68 -12.93 14.14
N GLU A 98 11.38 -13.79 13.41
CA GLU A 98 12.57 -14.48 13.93
C GLU A 98 13.63 -13.45 14.35
N ASN A 99 13.89 -12.48 13.46
CA ASN A 99 14.75 -11.34 13.72
C ASN A 99 13.97 -10.02 13.52
N PRO A 100 13.69 -9.26 14.60
CA PRO A 100 12.98 -7.99 14.52
C PRO A 100 13.70 -6.88 13.73
N THR A 101 15.03 -7.00 13.54
CA THR A 101 15.83 -6.01 12.80
C THR A 101 16.06 -6.39 11.34
N ALA A 102 15.52 -7.53 10.90
CA ALA A 102 15.62 -7.95 9.51
C ALA A 102 14.96 -6.93 8.58
N ALA A 103 15.60 -6.63 7.46
CA ALA A 103 15.03 -5.75 6.45
C ALA A 103 13.73 -6.38 5.91
N PRO A 104 12.57 -5.69 6.01
CA PRO A 104 11.28 -6.30 5.70
C PRO A 104 11.00 -6.41 4.20
N PHE A 105 11.73 -5.65 3.37
CA PHE A 105 11.55 -5.62 1.93
C PHE A 105 12.88 -5.52 1.18
N LEU A 106 12.86 -6.01 -0.06
CA LEU A 106 13.86 -5.76 -1.07
C LEU A 106 13.25 -4.89 -2.17
N THR A 107 13.99 -3.88 -2.63
CA THR A 107 13.59 -3.09 -3.80
C THR A 107 14.17 -3.75 -5.05
N PHE A 108 13.30 -4.19 -5.96
CA PHE A 108 13.67 -4.74 -7.26
C PHE A 108 13.10 -3.86 -8.36
N GLY A 109 13.97 -3.09 -9.03
CA GLY A 109 13.53 -2.08 -10.00
C GLY A 109 12.55 -1.09 -9.37
N LYS A 110 11.30 -1.10 -9.82
CA LYS A 110 10.23 -0.18 -9.37
C LYS A 110 9.32 -0.77 -8.29
N VAL A 111 9.52 -2.02 -7.88
CA VAL A 111 8.67 -2.71 -6.91
C VAL A 111 9.42 -2.97 -5.61
N ARG A 112 8.70 -2.90 -4.49
CA ARG A 112 9.17 -3.41 -3.20
C ARG A 112 8.49 -4.74 -2.96
N VAL A 113 9.29 -5.79 -2.81
CA VAL A 113 8.82 -7.14 -2.52
C VAL A 113 9.22 -7.54 -1.09
N PRO A 114 8.50 -8.47 -0.44
CA PRO A 114 8.95 -9.03 0.82
C PRO A 114 10.40 -9.52 0.71
N SER A 115 11.21 -9.22 1.72
CA SER A 115 12.61 -9.66 1.72
C SER A 115 12.67 -11.19 1.76
N PRO A 116 13.39 -11.85 0.83
CA PRO A 116 13.57 -13.30 0.87
C PRO A 116 14.42 -13.76 2.07
N PHE A 117 15.06 -12.82 2.76
CA PHE A 117 15.89 -13.06 3.94
C PHE A 117 15.17 -12.78 5.27
N MET A 118 13.88 -12.43 5.22
CA MET A 118 13.07 -12.20 6.41
C MET A 118 12.22 -13.43 6.72
N THR A 119 12.41 -14.01 7.91
CA THR A 119 11.66 -15.18 8.38
C THR A 119 10.50 -14.75 9.29
N LEU A 120 9.30 -15.18 8.94
CA LEU A 120 8.10 -15.10 9.77
C LEU A 120 7.83 -16.45 10.43
N LEU A 121 7.86 -16.47 11.76
CA LEU A 121 7.41 -17.61 12.55
C LEU A 121 5.88 -17.56 12.64
N VAL A 122 5.22 -18.60 12.17
CA VAL A 122 3.76 -18.69 12.11
C VAL A 122 3.29 -19.85 12.99
N ARG A 123 2.36 -19.57 13.89
CA ARG A 123 1.70 -20.58 14.72
C ARG A 123 0.20 -20.50 14.50
N LYS A 124 -0.45 -21.64 14.22
CA LYS A 124 -1.92 -21.72 14.25
C LYS A 124 -2.39 -21.61 15.71
N ARG A 125 -3.36 -20.75 15.97
CA ARG A 125 -3.97 -20.62 17.29
C ARG A 125 -4.67 -21.92 17.66
N SER A 126 -4.45 -22.39 18.87
CA SER A 126 -5.17 -23.51 19.45
C SER A 126 -6.48 -23.00 20.04
N THR A 127 -7.45 -22.65 19.20
CA THR A 127 -8.80 -22.32 19.67
C THR A 127 -9.76 -23.47 19.40
N GLY A 128 -9.97 -24.28 20.44
CA GLY A 128 -11.22 -24.99 20.63
C GLY A 128 -12.37 -23.99 20.86
N LEU A 129 -13.55 -24.38 20.38
CA LEU A 129 -14.83 -23.66 20.37
C LEU A 129 -14.87 -22.34 19.56
N ARG A 130 -15.40 -22.46 18.35
CA ARG A 130 -16.24 -21.43 17.75
C ARG A 130 -17.49 -21.32 18.63
N VAL A 131 -17.71 -20.17 19.26
CA VAL A 131 -19.03 -19.79 19.79
C VAL A 131 -19.91 -19.42 18.60
#